data_AF-O05476-F1
#
_entry.id   AF-O05476-F1
#
_cell.length_a   1.000
_cell.length_b   1.000
_cell.length_c   1.000
_cell.angle_alpha   90.00
_cell.angle_beta   90.00
_cell.angle_gamma   90.00
#
_symmetry.space_group_name_H-M   'P 1'
#
loop_
_entity.id
_entity.type
_entity.pdbx_description
1 polymer ?
#
loop_
_entity_poly.entity_id
_entity_poly.type
_entity_poly.pdbx_seq_one_letter_code
_entity_poly.pdbx_strand_id
1 'polypeptide(L)' 'MVSTKPNVHIRLREEERKLLKEIAQKYDISESDVVKIALKKLARELGMDNSP' A
#
# COMPACT_ATOMS: atom_id res chain seq x y z
N MET A 1 -12.76 -18.06 -13.77
CA MET A 1 -12.42 -18.00 -12.34
C MET A 1 -12.48 -16.55 -11.92
N VAL A 2 -13.41 -16.16 -11.05
CA VAL A 2 -13.47 -14.78 -10.52
C VAL A 2 -12.32 -14.64 -9.53
N SER A 3 -11.37 -13.75 -9.83
CA SER A 3 -10.31 -13.40 -8.88
C SER A 3 -10.96 -12.74 -7.67
N THR A 4 -10.97 -13.44 -6.53
CA THR A 4 -11.46 -12.92 -5.24
C THR A 4 -10.48 -11.93 -4.60
N LYS A 5 -9.40 -11.57 -5.29
CA LYS A 5 -8.43 -10.60 -4.78
C LYS A 5 -9.09 -9.22 -4.71
N PRO A 6 -9.08 -8.56 -3.54
CA PRO A 6 -9.60 -7.20 -3.42
C PRO A 6 -8.76 -6.27 -4.30
N ASN A 7 -9.43 -5.51 -5.16
CA ASN A 7 -8.80 -4.47 -5.98
C ASN A 7 -9.00 -3.12 -5.30
N VAL A 8 -7.91 -2.38 -5.08
CA VAL A 8 -7.93 -1.05 -4.49
C VAL A 8 -7.50 -0.05 -5.56
N HIS A 9 -8.36 0.93 -5.84
CA HIS A 9 -8.05 2.04 -6.74
C HIS A 9 -7.83 3.29 -5.90
N ILE A 10 -6.63 3.88 -5.98
CA ILE A 10 -6.24 5.05 -5.21
C ILE A 10 -6.03 6.20 -6.18
N ARG A 11 -6.66 7.35 -5.90
CA ARG A 11 -6.36 8.59 -6.61
C ARG A 11 -5.18 9.25 -5.91
N LEU A 12 -4.06 9.33 -6.62
CA LEU A 12 -2.85 10.00 -6.16
C LEU A 12 -2.63 11.25 -7.01
N ARG A 13 -2.21 12.35 -6.37
CA ARG A 13 -1.62 13.50 -7.04
C ARG A 13 -0.24 13.13 -7.57
N GLU A 14 0.30 13.93 -8.49
CA GLU A 14 1.61 13.64 -9.09
C GLU A 14 2.74 13.55 -8.06
N GLU A 15 2.71 14.40 -7.03
CA GLU A 15 3.69 14.39 -5.93
C GLU A 15 3.64 13.08 -5.14
N GLU A 16 2.43 12.62 -4.78
CA GLU A 16 2.23 11.37 -4.05
C GLU A 16 2.64 10.16 -4.90
N ARG A 17 2.41 10.21 -6.21
CA ARG A 17 2.81 9.16 -7.15
C ARG A 17 4.33 9.09 -7.30
N LYS A 18 5.03 10.22 -7.32
CA LYS A 18 6.49 10.26 -7.29
C LYS A 18 7.03 9.65 -6.00
N LEU A 19 6.48 10.04 -4.86
CA LEU A 19 6.86 9.50 -3.56
C LEU A 19 6.72 7.98 -3.51
N LEU A 20 5.56 7.45 -3.97
CA LEU A 20 5.30 6.02 -4.01
C LEU A 20 6.34 5.27 -4.86
N LYS A 21 6.69 5.85 -6.02
CA LYS A 21 7.66 5.29 -6.95
C LYS A 21 9.09 5.33 -6.40
N GLU A 22 9.48 6.42 -5.74
CA GLU A 22 10.79 6.53 -5.08
C GLU A 22 10.93 5.53 -3.93
N ILE A 23 9.88 5.33 -3.14
CA ILE A 23 9.86 4.31 -2.08
C ILE A 23 9.96 2.92 -2.70
N ALA A 24 9.19 2.62 -3.75
CA ALA A 24 9.24 1.36 -4.46
C ALA A 24 10.66 1.06 -4.97
N GLN A 25 11.33 2.04 -5.59
CA GLN A 25 12.70 1.91 -6.08
C GLN A 25 13.72 1.74 -4.95
N LYS A 26 13.61 2.51 -3.87
CA LYS A 26 14.57 2.48 -2.76
C LYS A 26 14.61 1.12 -2.06
N TYR A 27 13.47 0.44 -1.99
CA TYR A 27 13.35 -0.86 -1.33
C TYR A 27 13.31 -2.04 -2.29
N ASP A 28 13.44 -1.79 -3.61
CA ASP A 28 13.33 -2.81 -4.67
C ASP A 28 12.03 -3.66 -4.56
N ILE A 29 10.90 -2.98 -4.31
CA ILE A 29 9.60 -3.63 -4.15
C ILE A 29 8.55 -3.03 -5.08
N SER A 30 7.44 -3.76 -5.27
CA SER A 30 6.33 -3.27 -6.07
C SER A 30 5.60 -2.11 -5.38
N GLU A 31 5.05 -1.19 -6.18
CA GLU A 31 4.17 -0.11 -5.69
C GLU A 31 3.02 -0.66 -4.83
N SER A 32 2.48 -1.83 -5.20
CA SER A 32 1.44 -2.51 -4.42
C SER A 32 1.93 -2.96 -3.03
N ASP A 33 3.18 -3.42 -2.91
CA ASP A 33 3.73 -3.82 -1.62
C ASP A 33 4.06 -2.60 -0.75
N VAL A 34 4.47 -1.47 -1.33
CA VAL A 34 4.59 -0.20 -0.62
C VAL A 34 3.25 0.15 0.04
N VAL A 35 2.15 0.11 -0.73
CA VAL A 35 0.80 0.39 -0.22
C VAL A 35 0.40 -0.61 0.88
N LYS A 36 0.66 -1.91 0.72
CA LYS A 36 0.37 -2.92 1.76
C LYS A 36 1.13 -2.64 3.05
N ILE A 37 2.40 -2.27 2.96
CA ILE A 37 3.23 -1.97 4.14
C ILE A 37 2.71 -0.73 4.84
N ALA A 38 2.38 0.32 4.09
CA ALA A 38 1.77 1.54 4.63
C ALA A 38 0.44 1.25 5.32
N LEU A 39 -0.42 0.44 4.70
CA LEU A 39 -1.71 0.03 5.26
C LEU A 39 -1.52 -0.74 6.58
N LYS A 40 -0.58 -1.69 6.62
CA LYS A 40 -0.26 -2.46 7.83
C LYS A 40 0.32 -1.58 8.95
N LYS A 41 1.20 -0.63 8.62
CA LYS A 41 1.73 0.33 9.61
C LYS A 41 0.61 1.18 10.20
N LEU A 42 -0.24 1.76 9.34
CA LEU A 42 -1.37 2.57 9.76
C LEU A 42 -2.34 1.77 10.64
N ALA A 43 -2.67 0.53 10.25
CA ALA A 43 -3.52 -0.33 11.06
C ALA A 43 -2.94 -0.58 12.46
N ARG A 44 -1.62 -0.82 12.56
CA ARG A 44 -0.94 -0.98 13.87
C ARG A 44 -0.97 0.29 14.70
N GLU A 45 -0.72 1.45 14.09
CA GLU A 45 -0.74 2.75 14.78
C GLU A 45 -2.13 3.11 15.30
N LEU A 46 -3.17 2.74 14.56
CA LEU A 46 -4.57 2.94 14.96
C LEU A 46 -5.08 1.89 15.96
N GLY A 47 -4.25 0.92 16.38
CA GLY A 47 -4.67 -0.19 17.22
C GLY A 47 -5.65 -1.14 16.52
N MET A 48 -5.75 -1.07 15.19
CA MET A 48 -6.57 -1.90 14.32
C MET A 48 -5.80 -3.16 13.86
N ASP A 49 -4.90 -3.67 14.70
CA ASP A 49 -4.33 -5.02 14.60
C ASP A 49 -5.43 -6.07 14.89
N ASN A 50 -6.56 -5.99 14.17
CA ASN A 50 -7.53 -7.06 14.16
C ASN A 50 -7.01 -8.12 13.19
N SER A 51 -6.09 -8.93 13.71
CA SER A 51 -6.04 -10.34 13.36
C SER A 51 -7.41 -10.97 13.60
N PRO A 52 -7.87 -11.93 12.78
CA PRO A 52 -8.46 -13.13 13.37
C PRO A 52 -7.41 -13.91 14.17
#